data_AF-A0A8J7C7W3-F1
#
_entry.id   AF-A0A8J7C7W3-F1
#
_cell.length_a   1.000
_cell.length_b   1.000
_cell.length_c   1.000
_cell.angle_alpha   90.00
_cell.angle_beta   90.00
_cell.angle_gamma   90.00
#
_symmetry.space_group_name_H-M   'P 1'
#
loop_
_entity.id
_entity.type
_entity.pdbx_description
1 polymer ?
#
loop_
_entity_poly.entity_id
_entity_poly.type
_entity_poly.pdbx_seq_one_letter_code
_entity_poly.pdbx_strand_id
1 'polypeptide(L)'
;MKLDDLVGELWKDFSGYQVSNFGRVKSFHKGKVKILKPQLNQHGYLYVQLRTEKKIKPFRIHRLAAQCFIPNPEEKAQVNHIDGNKFNNHVSNLEWCTPSDNQRHAVITGLRPSGENSSLAKFTNEQVRYKLIPSA
;
A
#
# COMPACT_ATOMS: atom_id res chain seq x y z
N MET A 1 18.25 0.54 23.34
CA MET A 1 17.12 -0.18 22.73
C MET A 1 17.67 -0.90 21.51
N LYS A 2 17.78 -2.22 21.59
CA LYS A 2 18.48 -3.02 20.59
C LYS A 2 17.56 -3.18 19.37
N LEU A 3 18.14 -3.68 18.29
CA LEU A 3 17.49 -4.02 17.04
C LEU A 3 16.56 -5.22 17.26
N ASP A 4 15.67 -5.15 18.26
CA ASP A 4 14.99 -6.31 18.83
C ASP A 4 14.03 -6.88 17.78
N ASP A 5 14.27 -8.14 17.43
CA ASP A 5 13.50 -8.89 16.44
C ASP A 5 12.04 -8.92 16.88
N LEU A 6 11.14 -8.52 15.99
CA LEU A 6 9.71 -8.60 16.27
C LEU A 6 9.33 -10.08 16.31
N VAL A 7 8.57 -10.49 17.33
CA VAL A 7 8.12 -11.88 17.47
C VAL A 7 7.35 -12.28 16.21
N GLY A 8 7.77 -13.38 15.58
CA GLY A 8 7.15 -13.87 14.34
C GLY A 8 7.58 -13.15 13.07
N GLU A 9 8.64 -12.32 13.12
CA GLU A 9 9.16 -11.71 11.91
C GLU A 9 9.94 -12.69 11.04
N LEU A 10 9.51 -12.80 9.79
CA LEU A 10 10.12 -13.58 8.74
C LEU A 10 10.79 -12.64 7.74
N TRP A 11 11.99 -12.98 7.31
CA TRP A 11 12.77 -12.21 6.34
C TRP A 11 12.91 -13.00 5.04
N LYS A 12 12.78 -12.31 3.89
CA LYS A 12 13.04 -12.87 2.57
C LYS A 12 14.01 -11.99 1.79
N ASP A 13 14.87 -12.62 1.02
CA ASP A 13 15.87 -11.91 0.21
C ASP A 13 15.22 -11.19 -0.98
N PHE A 14 15.71 -9.99 -1.27
CA PHE A 14 15.29 -9.17 -2.40
C PHE A 14 16.46 -8.32 -2.90
N SER A 15 17.07 -8.70 -4.03
CA SER A 15 18.09 -7.90 -4.73
C SER A 15 19.25 -7.39 -3.84
N GLY A 16 19.79 -8.25 -2.96
CA GLY A 16 20.87 -7.89 -2.03
C GLY A 16 20.41 -7.18 -0.75
N TYR A 17 19.10 -7.11 -0.52
CA TYR A 17 18.45 -6.66 0.71
C TYR A 17 17.61 -7.81 1.28
N GLN A 18 17.08 -7.62 2.48
CA GLN A 18 16.02 -8.45 3.01
C GLN A 18 14.77 -7.63 3.31
N VAL A 19 13.61 -8.18 3.04
CA VAL A 19 12.30 -7.59 3.32
C VAL A 19 11.58 -8.48 4.32
N SER A 20 10.98 -7.89 5.35
CA SER A 20 10.22 -8.65 6.34
C SER A 20 8.71 -8.66 6.09
N ASN A 21 8.03 -9.65 6.66
CA ASN A 21 6.58 -9.73 6.70
C ASN A 21 5.93 -8.54 7.45
N PHE A 22 6.68 -7.81 8.28
CA PHE A 22 6.24 -6.56 8.93
C PHE A 22 6.46 -5.31 8.07
N GLY A 23 6.98 -5.44 6.84
CA GLY A 23 7.29 -4.30 5.99
C GLY A 23 8.57 -3.56 6.41
N ARG A 24 9.52 -4.23 7.09
CA ARG A 24 10.86 -3.67 7.33
C ARG A 24 11.79 -4.08 6.20
N VAL A 25 12.79 -3.25 5.92
CA VAL A 25 13.81 -3.54 4.90
C VAL A 25 15.20 -3.45 5.52
N LYS A 26 16.02 -4.47 5.30
CA LYS A 26 17.36 -4.64 5.88
C LYS A 26 18.40 -4.59 4.76
N SER A 27 19.46 -3.83 4.99
CA SER A 27 20.64 -3.73 4.11
C SER A 27 21.85 -4.38 4.76
N PHE A 28 22.74 -4.92 3.93
CA PHE A 28 23.99 -5.59 4.32
C PHE A 28 25.23 -4.83 3.82
N HIS A 29 25.08 -3.56 3.45
CA HIS A 29 26.15 -2.80 2.81
C HIS A 29 27.41 -2.72 3.68
N LYS A 30 28.57 -3.04 3.08
CA LYS A 30 29.90 -3.06 3.74
C LYS A 30 29.94 -3.96 4.99
N GLY A 31 29.23 -5.09 4.96
CA GLY A 31 29.20 -6.04 6.09
C GLY A 31 28.42 -5.54 7.31
N LYS A 32 27.74 -4.39 7.21
CA LYS A 32 26.91 -3.85 8.29
C LYS A 32 25.44 -4.14 8.01
N VAL A 33 24.79 -4.79 8.98
CA VAL A 33 23.35 -5.00 8.96
C VAL A 33 22.66 -3.74 9.46
N LYS A 34 21.75 -3.19 8.67
CA LYS A 34 20.98 -1.99 9.05
C LYS A 34 19.54 -2.08 8.54
N ILE A 35 18.58 -1.80 9.42
CA ILE A 35 17.20 -1.51 9.01
C ILE A 35 17.14 -0.13 8.35
N LEU A 36 16.64 -0.09 7.12
CA LEU A 36 16.47 1.13 6.36
C LEU A 36 15.30 1.94 6.92
N LYS A 37 15.49 3.26 7.03
CA LYS A 37 14.43 4.17 7.49
C LYS A 37 13.49 4.47 6.32
N PRO A 38 12.18 4.17 6.44
CA PRO A 38 11.20 4.53 5.43
C PRO A 38 11.04 6.05 5.28
N GLN A 39 10.67 6.48 4.09
CA GLN A 39 10.26 7.85 3.78
C GLN A 39 8.83 7.86 3.26
N LEU A 40 8.09 8.95 3.48
CA LEU A 40 6.74 9.14 2.97
C LEU A 40 6.81 9.81 1.59
N ASN A 41 6.07 9.29 0.61
CA ASN A 41 5.93 9.97 -0.69
C ASN A 41 4.74 10.94 -0.71
N GLN A 42 4.64 11.72 -1.80
CA GLN A 42 3.54 12.67 -2.02
C GLN A 42 2.12 12.05 -2.06
N HIS A 43 2.02 10.72 -2.20
CA HIS A 43 0.75 9.98 -2.22
C HIS A 43 0.45 9.28 -0.88
N GLY A 44 1.25 9.52 0.16
CA GLY A 44 1.09 8.97 1.49
C GLY A 44 1.57 7.53 1.66
N TYR A 45 2.37 6.98 0.74
CA TYR A 45 2.93 5.64 0.87
C TYR A 45 4.37 5.68 1.37
N LEU A 46 4.69 4.76 2.28
CA LEU A 46 6.06 4.52 2.71
C LEU A 46 6.90 3.87 1.60
N TYR A 47 8.12 4.36 1.42
CA TYR A 47 9.10 3.83 0.48
C TYR A 47 10.51 3.85 1.05
N VAL A 48 11.40 3.06 0.45
CA VAL A 48 12.85 3.09 0.68
C VAL A 48 13.59 3.22 -0.65
N GLN A 49 14.80 3.78 -0.61
CA GLN A 49 15.68 3.81 -1.79
C GLN A 49 16.59 2.60 -1.78
N LEU A 50 16.50 1.77 -2.81
CA LEU A 50 17.35 0.59 -2.98
C LEU A 50 18.29 0.81 -4.17
N ARG A 51 19.56 0.45 -3.97
CA ARG A 51 20.55 0.37 -5.05
C ARG A 51 20.34 -0.93 -5.81
N THR A 52 20.02 -0.83 -7.09
CA THR A 52 20.09 -1.94 -8.05
C THR A 52 21.38 -1.83 -8.88
N GLU A 53 21.68 -2.83 -9.70
CA GLU A 53 22.88 -2.86 -10.57
C GLU A 53 23.07 -1.58 -11.40
N LYS A 54 21.97 -0.98 -11.86
CA LYS A 54 22.00 0.16 -12.79
C LYS A 54 21.85 1.52 -12.12
N LYS A 55 21.09 1.61 -11.01
CA LYS A 55 20.78 2.89 -10.32
C LYS A 55 20.13 2.69 -8.96
N ILE A 56 20.09 3.76 -8.17
CA ILE A 56 19.24 3.85 -6.98
C ILE A 56 17.82 4.18 -7.42
N LYS A 57 16.83 3.42 -6.94
CA LYS A 57 15.40 3.65 -7.22
C LYS A 57 14.56 3.60 -5.94
N PRO A 58 13.46 4.36 -5.87
CA PRO A 58 12.50 4.24 -4.78
C PRO A 58 11.64 2.98 -4.97
N PHE A 59 11.43 2.23 -3.90
CA PHE A 59 10.54 1.08 -3.83
C PHE A 59 9.53 1.27 -2.70
N ARG A 60 8.24 1.12 -3.00
CA ARG A 60 7.17 1.21 -2.00
C ARG A 60 7.17 -0.03 -1.12
N ILE A 61 7.08 0.16 0.19
CA ILE A 61 7.24 -0.92 1.17
C ILE A 61 6.18 -1.99 1.02
N HIS A 62 4.88 -1.63 0.99
CA HIS A 62 3.81 -2.59 0.78
C HIS A 62 3.99 -3.44 -0.49
N ARG A 63 4.46 -2.85 -1.60
CA ARG A 63 4.72 -3.62 -2.82
C ARG A 63 5.88 -4.59 -2.66
N LEU A 64 6.97 -4.17 -2.01
CA LEU A 64 8.10 -5.05 -1.73
C LEU A 64 7.67 -6.23 -0.85
N ALA A 65 6.92 -5.96 0.23
CA ALA A 65 6.42 -6.99 1.13
C ALA A 65 5.50 -7.96 0.40
N ALA A 66 4.51 -7.47 -0.35
CA ALA A 66 3.61 -8.31 -1.14
C ALA A 66 4.37 -9.16 -2.17
N GLN A 67 5.34 -8.58 -2.89
CA GLN A 67 6.18 -9.31 -3.87
C GLN A 67 6.98 -10.45 -3.24
N CYS A 68 7.43 -10.30 -1.99
CA CYS A 68 8.21 -11.34 -1.32
C CYS A 68 7.33 -12.43 -0.72
N PHE A 69 6.16 -12.08 -0.17
CA PHE A 69 5.39 -12.98 0.70
C PHE A 69 4.07 -13.48 0.14
N ILE A 70 3.49 -12.80 -0.85
CA ILE A 70 2.15 -13.08 -1.36
C ILE A 70 2.25 -13.51 -2.82
N PRO A 71 1.96 -14.78 -3.17
CA PRO A 71 1.86 -15.23 -4.55
C PRO A 71 0.89 -14.36 -5.35
N ASN A 72 1.22 -14.10 -6.60
CA ASN A 72 0.37 -13.34 -7.53
C ASN A 72 0.12 -14.12 -8.82
N PRO A 73 -0.57 -15.27 -8.77
CA PRO A 73 -0.78 -16.13 -9.94
C PRO A 73 -1.63 -15.45 -11.03
N GLU A 74 -2.46 -14.48 -10.66
CA GLU A 74 -3.32 -13.71 -11.58
C GLU A 74 -2.63 -12.45 -12.13
N GLU A 75 -1.35 -12.23 -11.82
CA GLU A 75 -0.55 -11.08 -12.28
C GLU A 75 -1.21 -9.70 -12.04
N LYS A 76 -1.96 -9.58 -10.94
CA LYS A 76 -2.63 -8.34 -10.54
C LYS A 76 -1.61 -7.21 -10.35
N ALA A 77 -1.90 -6.05 -10.92
CA ALA A 77 -0.92 -4.97 -11.04
C ALA A 77 -0.73 -4.12 -9.76
N GLN A 78 -1.70 -4.14 -8.84
CA GLN A 78 -1.74 -3.28 -7.65
C GLN A 78 -1.75 -4.11 -6.37
N VAL A 79 -1.30 -3.48 -5.28
CA VAL A 79 -1.38 -4.03 -3.92
C VAL A 79 -2.27 -3.09 -3.12
N ASN A 80 -3.32 -3.65 -2.51
CA ASN A 80 -4.25 -2.94 -1.64
C ASN A 80 -3.83 -3.11 -0.17
N HIS A 81 -4.18 -2.13 0.66
CA HIS A 81 -4.16 -2.20 2.12
C HIS A 81 -5.58 -2.53 2.58
N ILE A 82 -5.79 -3.71 3.14
CA ILE A 82 -7.14 -4.23 3.48
C ILE A 82 -7.84 -3.30 4.49
N ASP A 83 -7.10 -2.77 5.47
CA ASP A 83 -7.59 -1.81 6.46
C ASP A 83 -7.63 -0.35 5.99
N GLY A 84 -7.19 -0.06 4.75
CA GLY A 84 -7.05 1.30 4.23
C GLY A 84 -5.90 2.14 4.79
N ASN A 85 -5.14 1.62 5.76
CA ASN A 85 -4.04 2.32 6.42
C ASN A 85 -2.71 2.05 5.71
N LYS A 86 -2.24 3.06 4.96
CA LYS A 86 -0.97 3.01 4.19
C LYS A 86 0.30 2.81 5.05
N PHE A 87 0.21 3.00 6.36
CA PHE A 87 1.31 2.78 7.30
C PHE A 87 1.37 1.33 7.81
N ASN A 88 0.25 0.58 7.75
CA ASN A 88 0.20 -0.82 8.13
C ASN A 88 0.69 -1.71 6.97
N ASN A 89 2.00 -1.90 6.88
CA ASN A 89 2.66 -2.66 5.81
C ASN A 89 2.88 -4.14 6.17
N HIS A 90 2.21 -4.66 7.20
CA HIS A 90 2.26 -6.08 7.52
C HIS A 90 1.60 -6.88 6.40
N VAL A 91 2.21 -7.98 5.96
CA VAL A 91 1.75 -8.77 4.80
C VAL A 91 0.33 -9.30 4.94
N SER A 92 -0.14 -9.59 6.16
CA SER A 92 -1.53 -10.01 6.38
C SER A 92 -2.56 -8.89 6.10
N ASN A 93 -2.11 -7.63 6.02
CA ASN A 93 -2.93 -6.47 5.68
C ASN A 93 -2.82 -6.12 4.19
N LEU A 94 -2.09 -6.91 3.39
CA LEU A 94 -1.84 -6.63 1.98
C LEU A 94 -2.47 -7.69 1.10
N GLU A 95 -2.99 -7.27 -0.05
CA GLU A 95 -3.52 -8.18 -1.06
C GLU A 95 -3.22 -7.66 -2.47
N TRP A 96 -3.04 -8.58 -3.42
CA TRP A 96 -2.96 -8.22 -4.83
C TRP A 96 -4.36 -7.94 -5.37
N CYS A 97 -4.54 -6.83 -6.07
CA CYS A 97 -5.84 -6.36 -6.57
C CYS A 97 -5.74 -5.77 -7.98
N THR A 98 -6.87 -5.73 -8.68
CA THR A 98 -6.98 -4.97 -9.93
C THR A 98 -7.19 -3.48 -9.64
N PRO A 99 -6.90 -2.58 -10.59
CA PRO A 99 -7.21 -1.15 -10.43
C PRO A 99 -8.68 -0.85 -10.15
N SER A 100 -9.61 -1.64 -10.68
CA SER A 100 -11.05 -1.50 -10.41
C SER A 100 -11.41 -1.93 -9.00
N ASP A 101 -10.82 -3.03 -8.50
CA ASP A 101 -11.07 -3.51 -7.14
C ASP A 101 -10.59 -2.50 -6.11
N ASN A 102 -9.38 -1.95 -6.31
CA ASN A 102 -8.80 -0.96 -5.42
C ASN A 102 -9.62 0.34 -5.37
N GLN A 103 -10.11 0.80 -6.53
CA GLN A 103 -11.00 1.95 -6.60
C GLN A 103 -12.32 1.70 -5.89
N ARG A 104 -12.93 0.53 -6.11
CA ARG A 104 -14.18 0.13 -5.46
C ARG A 104 -13.98 0.05 -3.94
N HIS A 105 -12.90 -0.56 -3.49
CA HIS A 105 -12.53 -0.63 -2.07
C HIS A 105 -12.43 0.77 -1.46
N ALA A 106 -11.70 1.69 -2.09
CA ALA A 106 -11.54 3.06 -1.60
C ALA A 106 -12.86 3.86 -1.51
N VAL A 107 -13.83 3.58 -2.38
CA VAL A 107 -15.16 4.19 -2.30
C VAL A 107 -15.96 3.59 -1.14
N ILE A 108 -15.98 2.26 -1.03
CA ILE A 108 -16.72 1.54 0.03
C ILE A 108 -16.19 1.89 1.42
N THR A 109 -14.87 2.04 1.57
CA THR A 109 -14.24 2.39 2.86
C THR A 109 -14.19 3.89 3.13
N GLY A 110 -14.78 4.72 2.26
CA GLY A 110 -14.81 6.18 2.43
C GLY A 110 -13.46 6.88 2.28
N LEU A 111 -12.42 6.18 1.84
CA LEU A 111 -11.09 6.75 1.57
C LEU A 111 -11.10 7.72 0.38
N ARG A 112 -12.09 7.60 -0.50
CA ARG A 112 -12.31 8.51 -1.63
C ARG A 112 -13.67 9.21 -1.50
N PRO A 113 -13.69 10.55 -1.43
CA PRO A 113 -14.94 11.30 -1.48
C PRO A 113 -15.71 10.99 -2.77
N SER A 114 -16.99 10.68 -2.64
CA SER A 114 -17.87 10.30 -3.74
C SER A 114 -19.31 10.75 -3.46
N GLY A 115 -20.14 10.78 -4.52
CA GLY A 115 -21.50 11.32 -4.42
C GLY A 115 -21.49 12.79 -4.00
N GLU A 116 -22.38 13.15 -3.07
CA GLU A 116 -22.49 14.51 -2.52
C GLU A 116 -21.26 14.95 -1.71
N ASN A 117 -20.43 14.01 -1.25
CA ASN A 117 -19.20 14.33 -0.52
C ASN A 117 -18.03 14.71 -1.45
N SER A 118 -18.21 14.61 -2.78
CA SER A 118 -17.23 15.08 -3.74
C SER A 118 -17.25 16.60 -3.82
N SER A 119 -16.08 17.25 -3.86
CA SER A 119 -15.99 18.70 -4.11
C SER A 119 -16.53 19.12 -5.49
N LEU A 120 -16.72 18.15 -6.39
CA LEU A 120 -17.32 18.34 -7.71
C LEU A 120 -18.82 17.98 -7.74
N ALA A 121 -19.42 17.69 -6.59
CA ALA A 121 -20.84 17.35 -6.52
C ALA A 121 -21.69 18.51 -7.04
N LYS A 122 -22.52 18.22 -8.06
CA LYS A 122 -23.47 19.19 -8.63
C LYS A 122 -24.83 19.14 -7.96
N PHE A 123 -25.16 18.02 -7.32
CA PHE A 123 -26.42 17.79 -6.65
C PHE A 123 -26.18 17.07 -5.32
N THR A 124 -26.98 17.41 -4.32
CA THR A 124 -27.08 16.62 -3.09
C THR A 124 -27.91 15.36 -3.34
N ASN A 125 -27.77 14.35 -2.47
CA ASN A 125 -28.58 13.14 -2.55
C ASN A 125 -30.08 13.47 -2.45
N GLU A 126 -30.45 14.49 -1.67
CA GLU A 126 -31.81 15.01 -1.58
C GLU A 126 -32.30 15.60 -2.92
N GLN A 127 -31.50 16.46 -3.57
CA GLN A 127 -31.86 17.05 -4.87
C GLN A 127 -32.04 16.00 -5.98
N VAL A 128 -31.26 14.92 -5.95
CA VAL A 128 -31.43 13.78 -6.87
C VAL A 128 -32.74 13.05 -6.59
N ARG A 129 -33.06 12.82 -5.31
CA ARG A 129 -34.29 12.13 -4.89
C ARG A 129 -35.55 12.85 -5.40
N TYR A 130 -35.58 14.18 -5.32
CA TYR A 130 -36.71 14.97 -5.82
C TYR A 130 -36.88 14.91 -7.35
N LYS A 131 -35.79 14.76 -8.12
CA LYS A 131 -35.85 14.65 -9.59
C LYS A 131 -36.36 13.29 -10.10
N LEU A 132 -36.37 12.27 -9.24
CA LEU A 132 -36.79 10.92 -9.58
C LEU A 132 -38.23 10.62 -9.19
N ILE A 133 -38.92 11.56 -8.53
CA ILE A 133 -40.37 11.47 -8.31
C ILE A 133 -41.03 11.86 -9.62
N PRO A 134 -41.79 10.97 -10.30
CA PRO A 134 -42.52 11.34 -11.49
C PRO A 134 -43.49 12.47 -11.15
N SER A 135 -43.49 13.54 -11.94
CA SER A 135 -44.53 14.55 -11.87
C SER A 135 -45.88 13.84 -12.06
N ALA A 136 -46.73 13.88 -11.03
CA ALA A 136 -48.07 13.31 -11.04
C ALA A 136 -48.98 13.99 -12.09
#